data_AF-A0A327SC62-F1
#
_entry.id   AF-A0A327SC62-F1
#
_cell.length_a   1.000
_cell.length_b   1.000
_cell.length_c   1.000
_cell.angle_alpha   90.00
_cell.angle_beta   90.00
_cell.angle_gamma   90.00
#
_symmetry.space_group_name_H-M   'P 1'
#
loop_
_entity.id
_entity.type
_entity.pdbx_description
1 polymer ?
#
loop_
_entity_poly.entity_id
_entity_poly.type
_entity_poly.pdbx_seq_one_letter_code
_entity_poly.pdbx_strand_id
1 'polypeptide(L)' 'MKNIFRALLAGWGAKKIGGGKCGCIGTIIVFIILYVLLGPVFNLF' A
#
# COMPACT_ATOMS: atom_id res chain seq x y z
N MET A 1 -3.37 -10.83 -12.74
CA MET A 1 -2.06 -10.21 -13.04
C MET A 1 -1.97 -8.70 -12.74
N LYS A 2 -3.02 -8.01 -12.24
CA LYS A 2 -2.95 -6.60 -11.79
C LYS A 2 -2.90 -6.40 -10.26
N ASN A 3 -3.22 -7.45 -9.50
CA ASN A 3 -3.28 -7.40 -8.03
C ASN A 3 -1.93 -7.65 -7.34
N ILE A 4 -1.01 -8.41 -7.98
CA ILE A 4 0.32 -8.71 -7.43
C ILE A 4 1.20 -7.46 -7.46
N PHE A 5 1.22 -6.74 -8.58
CA PHE A 5 1.95 -5.48 -8.71
C PHE A 5 1.40 -4.39 -7.77
N ARG A 6 0.07 -4.34 -7.61
CA ARG A 6 -0.60 -3.45 -6.66
C ARG A 6 -0.22 -3.75 -5.21
N ALA A 7 -0.22 -5.03 -4.82
CA ALA A 7 0.20 -5.45 -3.48
C ALA A 7 1.68 -5.14 -3.23
N LEU A 8 2.54 -5.31 -4.23
CA LEU A 8 3.97 -5.02 -4.12
C LEU A 8 4.23 -3.52 -3.96
N LEU A 9 3.60 -2.67 -4.78
CA LEU A 9 3.72 -1.20 -4.69
C LEU A 9 3.10 -0.64 -3.41
N ALA A 10 1.93 -1.14 -3.00
CA ALA A 10 1.32 -0.77 -1.73
C ALA A 10 2.20 -1.21 -0.54
N GLY A 11 2.82 -2.39 -0.63
CA GLY A 11 3.80 -2.92 0.34
C GLY A 11 5.03 -2.05 0.46
N TRP A 12 5.58 -1.65 -0.68
CA TRP A 12 6.77 -0.82 -0.75
C TRP A 12 6.51 0.60 -0.27
N GLY A 13 5.38 1.19 -0.66
CA GLY A 13 4.93 2.50 -0.18
C GLY A 13 4.62 2.50 1.32
N ALA A 14 3.92 1.48 1.82
CA ALA A 14 3.63 1.34 3.25
C ALA A 14 4.90 1.14 4.08
N LYS A 15 5.90 0.42 3.58
CA LYS A 15 7.19 0.25 4.26
C LYS A 15 7.99 1.56 4.32
N LYS A 16 7.97 2.37 3.25
CA LYS A 16 8.62 3.68 3.22
C LYS A 16 7.95 4.69 4.15
N ILE A 17 6.62 4.72 4.19
CA ILE A 17 5.84 5.70 4.96
C ILE A 17 5.70 5.26 6.43
N GLY A 18 5.53 3.96 6.69
CA GLY A 18 5.27 3.39 8.01
C GLY A 18 6.51 3.17 8.88
N GLY A 19 7.71 3.13 8.30
CA GLY A 19 8.96 2.80 9.01
C GLY A 19 9.45 3.84 10.03
N GLY A 20 8.86 5.04 10.08
CA GLY A 20 9.46 6.18 10.78
C GLY A 20 9.04 6.41 12.24
N LYS A 21 7.86 5.97 12.70
CA LYS A 21 7.36 6.29 14.07
C LYS A 21 6.08 5.57 14.57
N CYS A 22 5.33 4.84 13.73
CA CYS A 22 3.98 4.33 14.09
C CYS A 22 3.85 2.79 14.24
N GLY A 23 4.95 2.05 14.38
CA GLY A 23 4.93 0.61 14.69
C GLY A 23 4.28 -0.29 13.62
N CYS A 24 4.19 -1.59 13.93
CA CYS A 24 3.64 -2.61 13.03
C CYS A 24 2.20 -2.30 12.59
N ILE A 25 1.39 -1.73 13.49
CA ILE A 25 -0.03 -1.42 13.24
C ILE A 25 -0.16 -0.29 12.22
N GLY A 26 0.63 0.78 12.35
CA GLY A 26 0.62 1.88 11.38
C GLY A 26 0.97 1.43 9.98
N THR A 27 1.94 0.52 9.85
CA THR A 27 2.34 -0.04 8.55
C THR A 27 1.22 -0.86 7.90
N ILE A 28 0.47 -1.64 8.67
CA ILE A 28 -0.68 -2.44 8.18
C ILE A 28 -1.81 -1.51 7.70
N ILE A 29 -2.13 -0.46 8.48
CA ILE A 29 -3.17 0.50 8.13
C ILE A 29 -2.78 1.25 6.85
N VAL A 30 -1.54 1.74 6.75
CA VAL A 30 -1.04 2.43 5.55
C VAL A 30 -1.03 1.49 4.34
N PHE A 31 -0.71 0.21 4.52
CA PHE A 31 -0.78 -0.79 3.46
C PHE A 31 -2.19 -0.96 2.91
N ILE A 32 -3.19 -1.09 3.78
CA ILE A 32 -4.59 -1.21 3.38
C ILE A 32 -5.07 0.06 2.65
N ILE A 33 -4.71 1.24 3.16
CA ILE A 33 -5.06 2.52 2.54
C ILE A 33 -4.44 2.64 1.15
N LEU A 34 -3.13 2.37 1.00
CA LEU A 34 -2.47 2.39 -0.32
C LEU A 34 -3.03 1.33 -1.26
N TYR A 35 -3.37 0.14 -0.75
CA TYR A 35 -3.94 -0.94 -1.55
C TYR A 35 -5.33 -0.60 -2.09
N VAL A 36 -6.16 0.06 -1.28
CA VAL A 36 -7.48 0.55 -1.66
C VAL A 36 -7.37 1.76 -2.59
N LEU A 37 -6.44 2.71 -2.36
CA LEU A 37 -6.23 3.87 -3.25
C LEU A 37 -5.65 3.50 -4.62
N LEU A 38 -4.72 2.55 -4.68
CA LEU A 38 -4.23 2.06 -5.98
C LEU A 38 -5.29 1.24 -6.71
N GLY A 39 -6.32 0.73 -6.03
CA GLY A 39 -7.42 -0.03 -6.62
C GLY A 39 -8.13 0.69 -7.78
N PRO A 40 -8.66 1.91 -7.57
CA PRO A 40 -9.27 2.72 -8.62
C PRO A 40 -8.23 3.25 -9.62
N VAL A 41 -7.04 3.69 -9.17
CA VAL A 41 -5.99 4.22 -10.07
C VAL A 41 -5.55 3.19 -11.10
N PHE A 42 -5.41 1.92 -10.71
CA PHE A 42 -5.04 0.80 -11.60
C PHE A 42 -6.24 0.15 -12.31
N ASN A 43 -7.47 0.57 -12.00
CA ASN A 43 -8.68 0.27 -12.77
C ASN A 43 -8.95 1.33 -13.84
N LEU A 44 -8.42 2.54 -13.65
CA LEU A 44 -8.53 3.66 -14.57
C LEU A 44 -7.49 3.59 -15.71
N PHE A 45 -6.43 2.80 -15.54
CA PHE A 45 -5.34 2.57 -16.49
C PHE A 45 -5.40 1.14 -17.04
#